data_AF-A0A0S4RIB5-F1
#
_entry.id   AF-A0A0S4RIB5-F1
#
_cell.length_a   1.000
_cell.length_b   1.000
_cell.length_c   1.000
_cell.angle_alpha   90.00
_cell.angle_beta   90.00
_cell.angle_gamma   90.00
#
_symmetry.space_group_name_H-M   'P 1'
#
loop_
_entity.id
_entity.type
_entity.pdbx_description
1 polymer ?
#
loop_
_entity_poly.entity_id
_entity_poly.type
_entity_poly.pdbx_seq_one_letter_code
_entity_poly.pdbx_strand_id
1 'polypeptide(L)'
;MSLLQKIKKFLNWSETPKPQYSLDDELYQQLKYFRLPLIFVVSMMLFGALGYIFTTNFSLIDAIYQAGMTFTTVGFTEVGHINTAGRLFTITFILMGFGLFTFSMGLVIEVLKKGTLIKILKERNMLYKIARLKNHFVICYHNNYTIELTRQFRENHIPFVVVDNKENLEELAETYKYPYYIVDEPHTQNALLKTHLSSAKGLITLSPNIADNIAMIATVRLYEKELGRIKPYFIMTNSDNEDDTEKLQKLGANSVVSPAKLVAQRLSAVSVRPDMENMLEQFLYKKDSPIDIEEIKVPELSWLRFKRLKETHLRDITNADVVGIRDQNNKFTPMPKGDTLIGTGSKLLVIGTAESIRATKKLIFSKHKPEEFKYV
;
A
#
# COMPACT_ATOMS: atom_id res chain seq x y z
N MET A 1 25.67 21.32 13.75
CA MET A 1 25.68 20.26 12.72
C MET A 1 27.02 19.53 12.77
N SER A 2 26.99 18.22 13.02
CA SER A 2 28.20 17.37 13.05
C SER A 2 28.87 17.33 11.66
N LEU A 3 30.20 17.15 11.59
CA LEU A 3 30.96 17.04 10.34
C LEU A 3 30.38 15.95 9.41
N LEU A 4 29.89 14.86 10.00
CA LEU A 4 29.18 13.77 9.32
C LEU A 4 27.88 14.22 8.63
N GLN A 5 27.14 15.16 9.22
CA GLN A 5 25.90 15.69 8.63
C GLN A 5 26.20 16.58 7.42
N LYS A 6 27.31 17.34 7.45
CA LYS A 6 27.76 18.14 6.30
C LYS A 6 28.20 17.23 5.13
N ILE A 7 28.91 16.15 5.42
CA ILE A 7 29.34 15.14 4.42
C ILE A 7 28.13 14.41 3.82
N LYS A 8 27.17 13.95 4.65
CA LYS A 8 25.92 13.33 4.17
C LYS A 8 25.12 14.26 3.26
N LYS A 9 25.00 15.54 3.64
CA LYS A 9 24.29 16.56 2.85
C LYS A 9 25.03 16.89 1.55
N PHE A 10 26.37 16.92 1.56
CA PHE A 10 27.20 17.15 0.38
C PHE A 10 27.11 15.99 -0.62
N LEU A 11 27.05 14.74 -0.14
CA LEU A 11 26.91 13.54 -0.97
C LEU A 11 25.47 13.22 -1.38
N ASN A 12 24.49 14.09 -1.08
CA ASN A 12 23.07 13.86 -1.31
C ASN A 12 22.57 12.51 -0.73
N TRP A 13 23.22 12.06 0.34
CA TRP A 13 22.94 10.79 0.98
C TRP A 13 21.69 10.96 1.85
N SER A 14 20.52 10.73 1.27
CA SER A 14 19.28 10.68 2.05
C SER A 14 19.37 9.49 3.00
N GLU A 15 19.10 9.71 4.29
CA GLU A 15 18.98 8.59 5.21
C GLU A 15 17.80 7.74 4.74
N THR A 16 18.05 6.46 4.46
CA THR A 16 16.99 5.52 4.11
C THR A 16 15.99 5.54 5.26
N PRO A 17 14.71 5.86 5.01
CA PRO A 17 13.73 5.94 6.07
C PRO A 17 13.67 4.59 6.79
N LYS A 18 13.84 4.64 8.10
CA LYS A 18 13.79 3.45 8.96
C LYS A 18 12.33 3.16 9.32
N PRO A 19 11.92 1.88 9.40
CA PRO A 19 10.59 1.53 9.85
C PRO A 19 10.38 1.98 11.31
N GLN A 20 9.13 2.30 11.65
CA GLN A 20 8.76 2.72 13.00
C GLN A 20 8.65 1.53 13.96
N TYR A 21 8.49 0.33 13.41
CA TYR A 21 8.53 -0.93 14.12
C TYR A 21 9.83 -1.67 13.77
N SER A 22 10.51 -2.23 14.78
CA SER A 22 11.74 -3.01 14.57
C SER A 22 11.56 -4.46 15.00
N LEU A 23 12.04 -5.37 14.16
CA LEU A 23 12.12 -6.81 14.43
C LEU A 23 13.54 -7.20 14.90
N ASP A 24 14.40 -6.24 15.25
CA ASP A 24 15.79 -6.53 15.58
C ASP A 24 15.91 -7.38 16.87
N ASP A 25 15.02 -7.21 17.85
CA ASP A 25 14.99 -8.01 19.08
C ASP A 25 14.58 -9.46 18.81
N GLU A 26 13.54 -9.68 17.99
CA GLU A 26 13.10 -11.02 17.56
C GLU A 26 14.18 -11.71 16.73
N LEU A 27 14.82 -10.97 15.82
CA LEU A 27 15.95 -11.45 15.04
C LEU A 27 17.11 -11.86 15.97
N TYR A 28 17.43 -11.03 16.97
CA TYR A 28 18.46 -11.35 17.96
C TYR A 28 18.12 -12.60 18.78
N GLN A 29 16.85 -12.79 19.14
CA GLN A 29 16.39 -13.98 19.84
C GLN A 29 16.59 -15.25 19.00
N GLN A 30 16.35 -15.19 17.69
CA GLN A 30 16.66 -16.31 16.79
C GLN A 30 18.17 -16.52 16.63
N LEU A 31 18.95 -15.43 16.55
CA LEU A 31 20.41 -15.52 16.43
C LEU A 31 21.07 -16.06 17.71
N LYS A 32 20.44 -15.90 18.88
CA LYS A 32 20.92 -16.44 20.16
C LYS A 32 21.15 -17.96 20.12
N TYR A 33 20.34 -18.70 19.35
CA TYR A 33 20.51 -20.15 19.20
C TYR A 33 21.82 -20.54 18.49
N PHE A 34 22.38 -19.66 17.65
CA PHE A 34 23.67 -19.89 16.99
C PHE A 34 24.88 -19.58 17.88
N ARG A 35 24.68 -18.86 18.99
CA ARG A 35 25.77 -18.46 19.89
C ARG A 35 26.50 -19.65 20.50
N LEU A 36 25.76 -20.63 21.01
CA LEU A 36 26.33 -21.80 21.70
C LEU A 36 27.09 -22.72 20.72
N PRO A 37 26.54 -23.11 19.56
CA PRO A 37 27.29 -23.78 18.50
C PRO A 37 28.58 -23.04 18.11
N LEU A 38 28.50 -21.72 17.92
CA LEU A 38 29.67 -20.92 17.55
C LEU A 38 30.75 -20.96 18.63
N ILE A 39 30.38 -20.82 19.91
CA ILE A 39 31.31 -20.92 21.04
C ILE A 39 31.97 -22.31 21.07
N PHE A 40 31.21 -23.39 20.88
CA PHE A 40 31.76 -24.74 20.87
C PHE A 40 32.73 -24.97 19.71
N VAL A 41 32.39 -24.52 18.50
CA VAL A 41 33.28 -24.63 17.34
C VAL A 41 34.58 -23.88 17.58
N VAL A 42 34.51 -22.62 18.05
CA VAL A 42 35.71 -21.82 18.34
C VAL A 42 36.54 -22.44 19.46
N SER A 43 35.90 -22.92 20.54
CA SER A 43 36.59 -23.55 21.67
C SER A 43 37.27 -24.85 21.26
N MET A 44 36.62 -25.67 20.42
CA MET A 44 37.19 -26.91 19.89
C MET A 44 38.36 -26.64 18.93
N MET A 45 38.24 -25.63 18.08
CA MET A 45 39.35 -25.21 17.22
C MET A 45 40.57 -24.78 18.03
N LEU A 46 40.36 -24.02 19.12
CA LEU A 46 41.44 -23.61 20.02
C LEU A 46 42.04 -24.80 20.78
N PHE A 47 41.20 -25.70 21.30
CA PHE A 47 41.65 -26.92 21.98
C PHE A 47 42.48 -27.81 21.05
N GLY A 48 42.01 -28.02 19.81
CA GLY A 48 42.72 -28.74 18.77
C GLY A 48 44.07 -28.11 18.45
N ALA A 49 44.09 -26.80 18.17
CA ALA A 49 45.31 -26.08 17.83
C ALA A 49 46.34 -26.12 18.98
N LEU A 50 45.92 -25.87 20.22
CA LEU A 50 46.81 -25.97 21.38
C LEU A 50 47.34 -27.39 21.55
N GLY A 51 46.50 -28.41 21.39
CA GLY A 51 46.93 -29.80 21.46
C GLY A 51 48.00 -30.15 20.44
N TYR A 52 47.89 -29.71 19.19
CA TYR A 52 48.93 -29.94 18.16
C TYR A 52 50.22 -29.16 18.42
N ILE A 53 50.13 -27.94 18.96
CA ILE A 53 51.32 -27.17 19.38
C ILE A 53 52.07 -27.93 20.48
N PHE A 54 51.38 -28.41 21.52
CA PHE A 54 52.05 -29.07 22.66
C PHE A 54 52.51 -30.50 22.37
N THR A 55 51.75 -31.26 21.59
CA THR A 55 52.09 -32.67 21.31
C THR A 55 53.09 -32.81 20.17
N THR A 56 53.00 -31.97 19.16
CA THR A 56 53.68 -32.17 17.86
C THR A 56 54.60 -31.00 17.48
N ASN A 57 54.66 -29.92 18.29
CA ASN A 57 55.45 -28.71 18.03
C ASN A 57 55.12 -28.04 16.68
N PHE A 58 53.87 -28.14 16.24
CA PHE A 58 53.42 -27.44 15.04
C PHE A 58 53.43 -25.93 15.23
N SER A 59 53.65 -25.18 14.14
CA SER A 59 53.42 -23.74 14.15
C SER A 59 51.94 -23.44 14.42
N LEU A 60 51.61 -22.24 14.91
CA LEU A 60 50.22 -21.86 15.19
C LEU A 60 49.31 -22.04 13.96
N ILE A 61 49.81 -21.70 12.77
CA ILE A 61 49.05 -21.80 11.52
C ILE A 61 48.82 -23.26 11.17
N ASP A 62 49.87 -24.10 11.24
CA ASP A 62 49.77 -25.53 10.93
C ASP A 62 48.87 -26.27 11.92
N ALA A 63 48.90 -25.87 13.19
CA ALA A 63 48.06 -26.44 14.23
C ALA A 63 46.59 -26.08 14.06
N ILE A 64 46.26 -24.82 13.72
CA ILE A 64 44.90 -24.39 13.39
C ILE A 64 44.41 -25.11 12.13
N TYR A 65 45.27 -25.23 11.12
CA TYR A 65 44.94 -25.90 9.86
C TYR A 65 44.68 -27.40 10.06
N GLN A 66 45.55 -28.11 10.79
CA GLN A 66 45.37 -29.51 11.17
C GLN A 66 44.10 -29.70 12.02
N ALA A 67 43.88 -28.85 13.03
CA ALA A 67 42.67 -28.89 13.87
C ALA A 67 41.40 -28.66 13.05
N GLY A 68 41.41 -27.69 12.14
CA GLY A 68 40.31 -27.40 11.23
C GLY A 68 39.98 -28.61 10.35
N MET A 69 40.95 -29.13 9.61
CA MET A 69 40.76 -30.30 8.74
C MET A 69 40.23 -31.53 9.49
N THR A 70 40.72 -31.72 10.72
CA THR A 70 40.29 -32.84 11.58
C THR A 70 38.87 -32.64 12.10
N PHE A 71 38.57 -31.44 12.63
CA PHE A 71 37.27 -31.10 13.22
C PHE A 71 36.14 -31.07 12.18
N THR A 72 36.41 -30.54 10.97
CA THR A 72 35.44 -30.52 9.88
C THR A 72 35.35 -31.84 9.12
N THR A 73 36.05 -32.89 9.56
CA THR A 73 36.08 -34.24 8.95
C THR A 73 36.55 -34.26 7.48
N VAL A 74 37.31 -33.25 7.04
CA VAL A 74 37.88 -33.21 5.68
C VAL A 74 39.05 -34.18 5.56
N GLY A 75 39.93 -34.20 6.58
CA GLY A 75 40.93 -35.26 6.75
C GLY A 75 41.85 -35.53 5.56
N PHE A 76 42.35 -34.50 4.87
CA PHE A 76 43.11 -34.65 3.62
C PHE A 76 44.45 -35.37 3.82
N THR A 77 45.40 -34.74 4.51
CA THR A 77 46.70 -35.33 4.90
C THR A 77 47.19 -34.67 6.19
N GLU A 78 48.11 -35.32 6.90
CA GLU A 78 48.80 -34.71 8.05
C GLU A 78 49.71 -33.57 7.56
N VAL A 79 49.65 -32.41 8.20
CA VAL A 79 50.45 -31.23 7.83
C VAL A 79 51.96 -31.46 8.02
N GLY A 80 52.32 -32.34 8.95
CA GLY A 80 53.69 -32.71 9.25
C GLY A 80 53.73 -34.01 10.05
N HIS A 81 54.93 -34.42 10.48
CA HIS A 81 55.11 -35.69 11.18
C HIS A 81 54.46 -35.67 12.59
N ILE A 82 53.39 -36.43 12.79
CA ILE A 82 52.73 -36.58 14.09
C ILE A 82 53.34 -37.72 14.90
N ASN A 83 53.85 -37.41 16.09
CA ASN A 83 54.41 -38.42 17.01
C ASN A 83 53.30 -39.27 17.69
N THR A 84 53.68 -40.31 18.43
CA THR A 84 52.71 -41.22 19.07
C THR A 84 51.73 -40.49 20.00
N ALA A 85 52.19 -39.50 20.76
CA ALA A 85 51.34 -38.71 21.65
C ALA A 85 50.34 -37.84 20.86
N GLY A 86 50.78 -37.21 19.76
CA GLY A 86 49.94 -36.42 18.86
C GLY A 86 48.89 -37.29 18.15
N ARG A 87 49.22 -38.54 17.79
CA ARG A 87 48.25 -39.48 17.22
C ARG A 87 47.16 -39.87 18.21
N LEU A 88 47.53 -40.14 19.47
CA LEU A 88 46.56 -40.44 20.52
C LEU A 88 45.66 -39.22 20.78
N PHE A 89 46.23 -38.01 20.84
CA PHE A 89 45.48 -36.78 20.93
C PHE A 89 44.51 -36.61 19.75
N THR A 90 44.97 -36.87 18.53
CA THR A 90 44.16 -36.78 17.30
C THR A 90 42.95 -37.70 17.36
N ILE A 91 43.12 -38.95 17.81
CA ILE A 91 42.02 -39.91 17.98
C ILE A 91 40.98 -39.37 18.97
N THR A 92 41.42 -38.89 20.14
CA THR A 92 40.52 -38.29 21.14
C THR A 92 39.83 -37.04 20.59
N PHE A 93 40.57 -36.18 19.88
CA PHE A 93 40.05 -34.96 19.28
C PHE A 93 39.01 -35.25 18.20
N ILE A 94 39.20 -36.29 17.37
CA ILE A 94 38.21 -36.73 16.39
C ILE A 94 36.93 -37.18 17.08
N LEU A 95 37.01 -38.05 18.09
CA LEU A 95 35.82 -38.56 18.79
C LEU A 95 35.02 -37.44 19.46
N MET A 96 35.71 -36.53 20.16
CA MET A 96 35.08 -35.39 20.83
C MET A 96 34.56 -34.36 19.82
N GLY A 97 35.36 -34.08 18.78
CA GLY A 97 35.04 -33.17 17.68
C GLY A 97 33.80 -33.59 16.92
N PHE A 98 33.72 -34.86 16.54
CA PHE A 98 32.58 -35.40 15.81
C PHE A 98 31.27 -35.30 16.60
N GLY A 99 31.29 -35.63 17.90
CA GLY A 99 30.12 -35.49 18.76
C GLY A 99 29.63 -34.04 18.87
N LEU A 100 30.55 -33.10 19.14
CA LEU A 100 30.21 -31.68 19.24
C LEU A 100 29.79 -31.06 17.91
N PHE A 101 30.42 -31.47 16.81
CA PHE A 101 30.04 -31.05 15.46
C PHE A 101 28.62 -31.53 15.12
N THR A 102 28.31 -32.81 15.36
CA THR A 102 26.98 -33.38 15.13
C THR A 102 25.91 -32.67 15.96
N PHE A 103 26.19 -32.42 17.24
CA PHE A 103 25.29 -31.67 18.12
C PHE A 103 25.06 -30.23 17.62
N SER A 104 26.13 -29.53 17.26
CA SER A 104 26.08 -28.14 16.74
C SER A 104 25.28 -28.07 15.43
N MET A 105 25.49 -29.03 14.53
CA MET A 105 24.76 -29.14 13.28
C MET A 105 23.27 -29.41 13.52
N GLY A 106 22.93 -30.27 14.47
CA GLY A 106 21.54 -30.53 14.87
C GLY A 106 20.80 -29.27 15.31
N LEU A 107 21.44 -28.41 16.11
CA LEU A 107 20.87 -27.12 16.54
C LEU A 107 20.65 -26.17 15.36
N VAL A 108 21.60 -26.08 14.43
CA VAL A 108 21.45 -25.25 13.22
C VAL A 108 20.29 -25.75 12.36
N ILE A 109 20.19 -27.06 12.14
CA ILE A 109 19.10 -27.68 11.38
C ILE A 109 17.74 -27.42 12.05
N GLU A 110 17.66 -27.49 13.38
CA GLU A 110 16.42 -27.22 14.11
C GLU A 110 15.92 -25.79 13.88
N VAL A 111 16.81 -24.79 13.94
CA VAL A 111 16.44 -23.38 13.69
C VAL A 111 16.02 -23.17 12.24
N LEU A 112 16.72 -23.77 11.28
CA LEU A 112 16.36 -23.68 9.87
C LEU A 112 15.01 -24.35 9.57
N LYS A 113 14.74 -25.52 10.17
CA LYS A 113 13.48 -26.25 9.99
C LYS A 113 12.27 -25.49 10.52
N LYS A 114 12.41 -24.71 11.60
CA LYS A 114 11.34 -23.86 12.12
C LYS A 114 10.92 -22.76 11.14
N GLY A 115 11.79 -22.35 10.21
CA GLY A 115 11.50 -21.33 9.19
C GLY A 115 11.28 -19.91 9.73
N THR A 116 11.23 -19.72 11.06
CA THR A 116 10.96 -18.44 11.72
C THR A 116 11.96 -17.36 11.34
N LEU A 117 13.25 -17.70 11.23
CA LEU A 117 14.29 -16.75 10.84
C LEU A 117 14.04 -16.19 9.42
N ILE A 118 13.65 -17.05 8.48
CA ILE A 118 13.35 -16.65 7.09
C ILE A 118 12.12 -15.74 7.07
N LYS A 119 11.07 -16.08 7.83
CA LYS A 119 9.87 -15.26 7.98
C LYS A 119 10.18 -13.86 8.52
N ILE A 120 10.95 -13.78 9.62
CA ILE A 120 11.36 -12.50 10.23
C ILE A 120 12.18 -11.66 9.23
N LEU A 121 13.11 -12.27 8.50
CA LEU A 121 13.91 -11.55 7.49
C LEU A 121 13.05 -11.03 6.33
N LYS A 122 12.06 -11.81 5.87
CA LYS A 122 11.10 -11.40 4.83
C LYS A 122 10.23 -10.24 5.32
N GLU A 123 9.68 -10.33 6.53
CA GLU A 123 8.88 -9.26 7.14
C GLU A 123 9.71 -7.99 7.34
N ARG A 124 10.93 -8.11 7.88
CA ARG A 124 11.85 -6.97 8.04
C ARG A 124 12.10 -6.25 6.72
N ASN A 125 12.38 -6.99 5.64
CA ASN A 125 12.52 -6.39 4.31
C ASN A 125 11.25 -5.67 3.85
N MET A 126 10.07 -6.24 4.12
CA MET A 126 8.78 -5.59 3.83
C MET A 126 8.62 -4.27 4.59
N LEU A 127 8.94 -4.24 5.89
CA LEU A 127 8.89 -3.03 6.71
C LEU A 127 9.78 -1.91 6.16
N TYR A 128 11.00 -2.24 5.71
CA TYR A 128 11.89 -1.26 5.08
C TYR A 128 11.35 -0.71 3.75
N LYS A 129 10.60 -1.51 2.99
CA LYS A 129 9.94 -1.03 1.76
C LYS A 129 8.76 -0.12 2.11
N ILE A 130 7.94 -0.50 3.09
CA ILE A 130 6.79 0.29 3.56
C ILE A 130 7.23 1.63 4.16
N ALA A 131 8.35 1.67 4.88
CA ALA A 131 8.91 2.90 5.45
C ALA A 131 9.23 3.98 4.40
N ARG A 132 9.40 3.59 3.12
CA ARG A 132 9.65 4.52 2.01
C ARG A 132 8.37 5.13 1.43
N LEU A 133 7.22 4.56 1.74
CA LEU A 133 5.94 5.02 1.23
C LEU A 133 5.55 6.36 1.86
N LYS A 134 4.96 7.23 1.05
CA LYS A 134 4.36 8.50 1.45
C LYS A 134 3.04 8.68 0.75
N ASN A 135 2.07 9.29 1.43
CA ASN A 135 0.72 9.53 0.90
C ASN A 135 0.02 8.24 0.41
N HIS A 136 0.38 7.09 0.98
CA HIS A 136 -0.25 5.80 0.69
C HIS A 136 -1.54 5.61 1.47
N PHE A 137 -2.32 4.60 1.10
CA PHE A 137 -3.46 4.15 1.89
C PHE A 137 -3.12 2.89 2.68
N VAL A 138 -3.63 2.79 3.90
CA VAL A 138 -3.64 1.53 4.66
C VAL A 138 -5.02 0.90 4.50
N ILE A 139 -5.08 -0.32 4.00
CA ILE A 139 -6.33 -1.05 3.76
C ILE A 139 -6.38 -2.21 4.76
N CYS A 140 -7.38 -2.17 5.64
CA CYS A 140 -7.56 -3.15 6.73
C CYS A 140 -8.61 -4.18 6.35
N TYR A 141 -8.32 -5.43 6.67
CA TYR A 141 -9.14 -6.62 6.42
C TYR A 141 -9.24 -7.00 4.94
N HIS A 142 -8.68 -8.15 4.60
CA HIS A 142 -8.77 -8.79 3.30
C HIS A 142 -10.12 -9.49 3.12
N ASN A 143 -10.85 -9.07 2.09
CA ASN A 143 -12.10 -9.65 1.64
C ASN A 143 -12.31 -9.36 0.13
N ASN A 144 -13.48 -9.72 -0.40
CA ASN A 144 -13.84 -9.50 -1.80
C ASN A 144 -13.77 -8.02 -2.22
N TYR A 145 -14.20 -7.09 -1.36
CA TYR A 145 -14.10 -5.65 -1.63
C TYR A 145 -12.64 -5.20 -1.70
N THR A 146 -11.80 -5.66 -0.78
CA THR A 146 -10.37 -5.34 -0.74
C THR A 146 -9.65 -5.87 -1.96
N ILE A 147 -10.01 -7.06 -2.48
CA ILE A 147 -9.46 -7.60 -3.73
C ILE A 147 -9.76 -6.66 -4.91
N GLU A 148 -11.01 -6.23 -5.07
CA GLU A 148 -11.42 -5.31 -6.13
C GLU A 148 -10.73 -3.94 -5.99
N LEU A 149 -10.74 -3.39 -4.77
CA LEU A 149 -10.18 -2.08 -4.46
C LEU A 149 -8.67 -2.02 -4.73
N THR A 150 -7.93 -3.02 -4.26
CA THR A 150 -6.48 -3.11 -4.45
C THR A 150 -6.11 -3.26 -5.92
N ARG A 151 -6.93 -3.96 -6.73
CA ARG A 151 -6.74 -4.04 -8.18
C ARG A 151 -6.84 -2.65 -8.82
N GLN A 152 -7.92 -1.92 -8.52
CA GLN A 152 -8.13 -0.55 -9.01
C GLN A 152 -7.00 0.39 -8.55
N PHE A 153 -6.51 0.23 -7.32
CA PHE A 153 -5.40 1.04 -6.82
C PHE A 153 -4.09 0.77 -7.58
N ARG A 154 -3.81 -0.50 -7.93
CA ARG A 154 -2.65 -0.83 -8.76
C ARG A 154 -2.75 -0.25 -10.17
N GLU A 155 -3.92 -0.40 -10.80
CA GLU A 155 -4.20 0.13 -12.15
C GLU A 155 -4.04 1.65 -12.21
N ASN A 156 -4.40 2.35 -11.14
CA ASN A 156 -4.25 3.81 -11.01
C ASN A 156 -2.96 4.26 -10.31
N HIS A 157 -2.02 3.34 -10.05
CA HIS A 157 -0.72 3.59 -9.40
C HIS A 157 -0.82 4.31 -8.05
N ILE A 158 -1.87 4.03 -7.28
CA ILE A 158 -2.05 4.53 -5.92
C ILE A 158 -1.30 3.60 -4.97
N PRO A 159 -0.31 4.08 -4.18
CA PRO A 159 0.42 3.24 -3.25
C PRO A 159 -0.47 2.84 -2.06
N PHE A 160 -0.42 1.57 -1.66
CA PHE A 160 -1.17 1.05 -0.52
C PHE A 160 -0.44 -0.08 0.20
N VAL A 161 -0.87 -0.35 1.44
CA VAL A 161 -0.46 -1.50 2.25
C VAL A 161 -1.71 -2.21 2.73
N VAL A 162 -1.78 -3.54 2.60
CA VAL A 162 -2.88 -4.36 3.13
C VAL A 162 -2.49 -4.93 4.49
N VAL A 163 -3.38 -4.86 5.47
CA VAL A 163 -3.19 -5.46 6.80
C VAL A 163 -4.38 -6.33 7.19
N ASP A 164 -4.10 -7.55 7.64
CA ASP A 164 -5.09 -8.52 8.10
C ASP A 164 -4.41 -9.48 9.10
N ASN A 165 -5.18 -10.07 10.02
CA ASN A 165 -4.71 -11.04 11.01
C ASN A 165 -4.69 -12.49 10.50
N LYS A 166 -5.18 -12.75 9.28
CA LYS A 166 -5.17 -14.08 8.64
C LYS A 166 -3.76 -14.59 8.40
N GLU A 167 -3.47 -15.79 8.89
CA GLU A 167 -2.17 -16.45 8.72
C GLU A 167 -1.81 -16.69 7.24
N ASN A 168 -2.80 -16.92 6.38
CA ASN A 168 -2.61 -17.16 4.95
C ASN A 168 -2.56 -15.88 4.10
N LEU A 169 -2.49 -14.69 4.70
CA LEU A 169 -2.44 -13.42 3.97
C LEU A 169 -1.24 -13.33 3.00
N GLU A 170 -0.13 -13.98 3.33
CA GLU A 170 1.05 -14.07 2.45
C GLU A 170 0.73 -14.76 1.11
N GLU A 171 0.04 -15.88 1.15
CA GLU A 171 -0.39 -16.61 -0.07
C GLU A 171 -1.43 -15.79 -0.86
N LEU A 172 -2.34 -15.12 -0.15
CA LEU A 172 -3.33 -14.22 -0.75
C LEU A 172 -2.66 -13.00 -1.40
N ALA A 173 -1.60 -12.46 -0.78
CA ALA A 173 -0.82 -11.36 -1.32
C ALA A 173 -0.11 -11.75 -2.61
N GLU A 174 0.40 -12.97 -2.72
CA GLU A 174 0.99 -13.49 -3.97
C GLU A 174 -0.08 -13.68 -5.04
N THR A 175 -1.20 -14.33 -4.69
CA THR A 175 -2.34 -14.59 -5.59
C THR A 175 -2.93 -13.31 -6.18
N TYR A 176 -3.21 -12.33 -5.31
CA TYR A 176 -3.84 -11.07 -5.69
C TYR A 176 -2.83 -9.96 -5.98
N LYS A 177 -1.51 -10.24 -5.96
CA LYS A 177 -0.43 -9.31 -6.29
C LYS A 177 -0.42 -8.05 -5.41
N TYR A 178 -0.46 -8.21 -4.08
CA TYR A 178 -0.28 -7.10 -3.15
C TYR A 178 1.20 -6.73 -3.07
N PRO A 179 1.59 -5.49 -3.43
CA PRO A 179 2.99 -5.09 -3.39
C PRO A 179 3.54 -5.02 -1.97
N TYR A 180 2.67 -4.65 -1.01
CA TYR A 180 2.99 -4.50 0.40
C TYR A 180 1.85 -5.04 1.25
N TYR A 181 2.18 -5.90 2.20
CA TYR A 181 1.22 -6.50 3.13
C TYR A 181 1.86 -6.69 4.51
N ILE A 182 1.03 -6.72 5.55
CA ILE A 182 1.42 -6.98 6.95
C ILE A 182 0.43 -7.97 7.55
N VAL A 183 0.94 -9.02 8.19
CA VAL A 183 0.14 -9.98 8.96
C VAL A 183 0.17 -9.54 10.42
N ASP A 184 -0.90 -8.88 10.85
CA ASP A 184 -1.06 -8.38 12.23
C ASP A 184 -2.51 -7.99 12.47
N GLU A 185 -2.91 -7.82 13.72
CA GLU A 185 -4.26 -7.37 14.05
C GLU A 185 -4.41 -5.87 13.73
N PRO A 186 -5.27 -5.47 12.77
CA PRO A 186 -5.27 -4.11 12.21
C PRO A 186 -5.44 -2.98 13.23
N HIS A 187 -6.21 -3.20 14.30
CA HIS A 187 -6.52 -2.17 15.30
C HIS A 187 -5.48 -2.08 16.43
N THR A 188 -4.34 -2.76 16.30
CA THR A 188 -3.24 -2.68 17.27
C THR A 188 -2.24 -1.58 16.90
N GLN A 189 -1.55 -1.04 17.92
CA GLN A 189 -0.48 -0.07 17.69
C GLN A 189 0.65 -0.64 16.80
N ASN A 190 0.96 -1.93 16.95
CA ASN A 190 1.96 -2.61 16.13
C ASN A 190 1.60 -2.53 14.63
N ALA A 191 0.35 -2.83 14.27
CA ALA A 191 -0.11 -2.72 12.88
C ALA A 191 0.03 -1.30 12.33
N LEU A 192 -0.31 -0.26 13.11
CA LEU A 192 -0.18 1.14 12.67
C LEU A 192 1.28 1.52 12.40
N LEU A 193 2.21 1.06 13.25
CA LEU A 193 3.64 1.30 13.09
C LEU A 193 4.24 0.51 11.91
N LYS A 194 3.87 -0.77 11.78
CA LYS A 194 4.33 -1.65 10.68
C LYS A 194 3.86 -1.16 9.31
N THR A 195 2.63 -0.63 9.23
CA THR A 195 2.05 -0.08 7.99
C THR A 195 2.49 1.36 7.67
N HIS A 196 3.32 1.96 8.54
CA HIS A 196 3.78 3.34 8.43
C HIS A 196 2.61 4.34 8.29
N LEU A 197 1.56 4.15 9.10
CA LEU A 197 0.34 4.97 9.05
C LEU A 197 0.64 6.47 9.24
N SER A 198 1.66 6.81 10.02
CA SER A 198 2.15 8.18 10.22
C SER A 198 2.48 8.94 8.92
N SER A 199 2.79 8.29 7.80
CA SER A 199 3.00 8.96 6.51
C SER A 199 1.86 8.71 5.50
N ALA A 200 0.83 7.97 5.89
CA ALA A 200 -0.31 7.65 5.04
C ALA A 200 -1.20 8.87 4.78
N LYS A 201 -1.91 8.83 3.66
CA LYS A 201 -2.96 9.77 3.30
C LYS A 201 -4.27 9.46 4.02
N GLY A 202 -4.56 8.17 4.22
CA GLY A 202 -5.81 7.71 4.81
C GLY A 202 -5.82 6.22 5.08
N LEU A 203 -6.90 5.78 5.71
CA LEU A 203 -7.15 4.40 6.08
C LEU A 203 -8.52 3.95 5.55
N ILE A 204 -8.59 2.74 5.03
CA ILE A 204 -9.82 2.12 4.54
C ILE A 204 -9.99 0.82 5.33
N THR A 205 -11.03 0.74 6.17
CA THR A 205 -11.33 -0.48 6.93
C THR A 205 -12.56 -1.16 6.37
N LEU A 206 -12.46 -2.44 6.05
CA LEU A 206 -13.55 -3.20 5.42
C LEU A 206 -13.85 -4.47 6.23
N SER A 207 -13.86 -4.40 7.56
CA SER A 207 -14.20 -5.59 8.36
C SER A 207 -15.67 -5.97 8.12
N PRO A 208 -15.99 -7.28 8.04
CA PRO A 208 -17.38 -7.74 8.12
C PRO A 208 -17.99 -7.52 9.52
N ASN A 209 -17.17 -7.30 10.55
CA ASN A 209 -17.65 -7.02 11.90
C ASN A 209 -17.55 -5.52 12.19
N ILE A 210 -18.69 -4.90 12.53
CA ILE A 210 -18.73 -3.48 12.88
C ILE A 210 -17.84 -3.14 14.08
N ALA A 211 -17.70 -4.05 15.05
CA ALA A 211 -16.87 -3.81 16.23
C ALA A 211 -15.41 -3.52 15.86
N ASP A 212 -14.88 -4.24 14.87
CA ASP A 212 -13.53 -4.03 14.35
C ASP A 212 -13.42 -2.68 13.64
N ASN A 213 -14.41 -2.31 12.83
CA ASN A 213 -14.43 -1.01 12.15
C ASN A 213 -14.49 0.14 13.17
N ILE A 214 -15.28 0.00 14.23
CA ILE A 214 -15.33 0.95 15.36
C ILE A 214 -13.97 1.05 16.04
N ALA A 215 -13.35 -0.09 16.38
CA ALA A 215 -12.03 -0.16 17.00
C ALA A 215 -10.97 0.50 16.12
N MET A 216 -10.98 0.23 14.81
CA MET A 216 -10.08 0.86 13.83
C MET A 216 -10.25 2.38 13.80
N ILE A 217 -11.48 2.88 13.66
CA ILE A 217 -11.75 4.33 13.60
C ILE A 217 -11.27 4.99 14.89
N ALA A 218 -11.62 4.44 16.05
CA ALA A 218 -11.22 4.98 17.35
C ALA A 218 -9.69 5.00 17.50
N THR A 219 -9.01 3.89 17.18
CA THR A 219 -7.56 3.76 17.28
C THR A 219 -6.85 4.76 16.37
N VAL A 220 -7.29 4.91 15.12
CA VAL A 220 -6.71 5.88 14.18
C VAL A 220 -6.92 7.31 14.64
N ARG A 221 -8.11 7.65 15.18
CA ARG A 221 -8.38 9.00 15.71
C ARG A 221 -7.59 9.31 16.97
N LEU A 222 -7.34 8.33 17.84
CA LEU A 222 -6.43 8.47 18.98
C LEU A 222 -5.00 8.68 18.49
N TYR A 223 -4.52 7.84 17.57
CA TYR A 223 -3.19 7.93 17.00
C TYR A 223 -2.95 9.26 16.26
N GLU A 224 -3.97 9.80 15.58
CA GLU A 224 -3.93 11.11 14.94
C GLU A 224 -3.67 12.24 15.94
N LYS A 225 -4.32 12.19 17.11
CA LYS A 225 -4.12 13.15 18.21
C LYS A 225 -2.72 13.02 18.81
N GLU A 226 -2.25 11.79 19.05
CA GLU A 226 -0.90 11.52 19.56
C GLU A 226 0.20 12.07 18.64
N LEU A 227 0.01 11.93 17.32
CA LEU A 227 0.93 12.48 16.32
C LEU A 227 0.87 14.00 16.18
N GLY A 228 -0.16 14.66 16.73
CA GLY A 228 -0.37 16.10 16.55
C GLY A 228 -0.54 16.51 15.08
N ARG A 229 -1.17 15.66 14.25
CA ARG A 229 -1.34 15.94 12.83
C ARG A 229 -2.23 17.16 12.60
N ILE A 230 -1.77 18.06 11.74
CA ILE A 230 -2.55 19.23 11.29
C ILE A 230 -3.67 18.82 10.33
N LYS A 231 -3.39 17.82 9.46
CA LYS A 231 -4.36 17.30 8.49
C LYS A 231 -4.87 15.94 8.98
N PRO A 232 -6.18 15.81 9.25
CA PRO A 232 -6.75 14.55 9.73
C PRO A 232 -6.64 13.46 8.67
N TYR A 233 -6.57 12.20 9.11
CA TYR A 233 -6.60 11.08 8.18
C TYR A 233 -7.97 10.98 7.53
N PHE A 234 -8.00 10.71 6.22
CA PHE A 234 -9.22 10.28 5.55
C PHE A 234 -9.51 8.82 5.92
N ILE A 235 -10.58 8.58 6.67
CA ILE A 235 -11.03 7.24 7.08
C ILE A 235 -12.28 6.87 6.30
N MET A 236 -12.22 5.73 5.60
CA MET A 236 -13.35 5.14 4.89
C MET A 236 -13.69 3.77 5.47
N THR A 237 -14.98 3.45 5.58
CA THR A 237 -15.46 2.15 6.05
C THR A 237 -16.71 1.71 5.32
N ASN A 238 -17.05 0.41 5.40
CA ASN A 238 -18.35 -0.10 5.01
C ASN A 238 -19.34 -0.16 6.19
N SER A 239 -20.63 -0.25 5.87
CA SER A 239 -21.73 -0.51 6.81
C SER A 239 -22.80 -1.40 6.15
N ASP A 240 -23.51 -2.19 6.97
CA ASP A 240 -24.57 -3.07 6.49
C ASP A 240 -25.97 -2.42 6.58
N ASN A 241 -26.16 -1.48 7.50
CA ASN A 241 -27.44 -0.79 7.73
C ASN A 241 -27.24 0.72 8.01
N GLU A 242 -28.34 1.49 8.02
CA GLU A 242 -28.29 2.95 8.20
C GLU A 242 -27.93 3.37 9.63
N ASP A 243 -28.39 2.65 10.66
CA ASP A 243 -28.06 2.93 12.05
C ASP A 243 -26.55 2.86 12.30
N ASP A 244 -25.90 1.83 11.75
CA ASP A 244 -24.46 1.62 11.84
C ASP A 244 -23.69 2.66 11.04
N THR A 245 -24.27 3.11 9.92
CA THR A 245 -23.71 4.22 9.13
C THR A 245 -23.61 5.48 9.97
N GLU A 246 -24.67 5.85 10.69
CA GLU A 246 -24.65 7.03 11.56
C GLU A 246 -23.64 6.88 12.71
N LYS A 247 -23.57 5.70 13.35
CA LYS A 247 -22.62 5.44 14.44
C LYS A 247 -21.18 5.60 13.97
N LEU A 248 -20.82 5.00 12.83
CA LEU A 248 -19.46 5.07 12.27
C LEU A 248 -19.08 6.50 11.86
N GLN A 249 -20.03 7.28 11.32
CA GLN A 249 -19.81 8.70 11.04
C GLN A 249 -19.59 9.52 12.31
N LYS A 250 -20.41 9.31 13.36
CA LYS A 250 -20.28 9.99 14.67
C LYS A 250 -18.94 9.68 15.35
N LEU A 251 -18.40 8.47 15.15
CA LEU A 251 -17.06 8.07 15.63
C LEU A 251 -15.92 8.72 14.84
N GLY A 252 -16.22 9.33 13.70
CA GLY A 252 -15.28 10.11 12.90
C GLY A 252 -14.87 9.45 11.59
N ALA A 253 -15.57 8.44 11.06
CA ALA A 253 -15.37 8.04 9.67
C ALA A 253 -15.72 9.19 8.71
N ASN A 254 -14.86 9.48 7.73
CA ASN A 254 -15.12 10.55 6.76
C ASN A 254 -16.08 10.10 5.67
N SER A 255 -16.06 8.82 5.32
CA SER A 255 -16.95 8.23 4.32
C SER A 255 -17.36 6.84 4.78
N VAL A 256 -18.66 6.60 4.82
CA VAL A 256 -19.22 5.29 5.13
C VAL A 256 -20.05 4.86 3.92
N VAL A 257 -19.73 3.68 3.39
CA VAL A 257 -20.36 3.13 2.18
C VAL A 257 -21.21 1.94 2.58
N SER A 258 -22.46 1.90 2.12
CA SER A 258 -23.30 0.70 2.27
C SER A 258 -23.33 -0.08 0.96
N PRO A 259 -22.66 -1.25 0.87
CA PRO A 259 -22.65 -2.05 -0.35
C PRO A 259 -24.06 -2.52 -0.73
N ALA A 260 -24.86 -2.96 0.23
CA ALA A 260 -26.24 -3.41 -0.01
C ALA A 260 -27.09 -2.31 -0.65
N LYS A 261 -26.98 -1.07 -0.15
CA LYS A 261 -27.69 0.09 -0.71
C LYS A 261 -27.24 0.41 -2.13
N LEU A 262 -25.93 0.42 -2.39
CA LEU A 262 -25.39 0.69 -3.73
C LEU A 262 -25.79 -0.38 -4.74
N VAL A 263 -25.73 -1.66 -4.35
CA VAL A 263 -26.14 -2.79 -5.20
C VAL A 263 -27.64 -2.72 -5.47
N ALA A 264 -28.46 -2.47 -4.46
CA ALA A 264 -29.92 -2.33 -4.63
C ALA A 264 -30.28 -1.15 -5.56
N GLN A 265 -29.63 0.00 -5.40
CA GLN A 265 -29.81 1.14 -6.30
C GLN A 265 -29.43 0.78 -7.75
N ARG A 266 -28.34 0.06 -7.93
CA ARG A 266 -27.90 -0.40 -9.25
C ARG A 266 -28.88 -1.39 -9.86
N LEU A 267 -29.28 -2.41 -9.10
CA LEU A 267 -30.23 -3.43 -9.55
C LEU A 267 -31.59 -2.80 -9.86
N SER A 268 -32.06 -1.85 -9.05
CA SER A 268 -33.32 -1.13 -9.31
C SER A 268 -33.23 -0.32 -10.60
N ALA A 269 -32.13 0.43 -10.79
CA ALA A 269 -31.92 1.22 -12.01
C ALA A 269 -31.90 0.33 -13.27
N VAL A 270 -31.20 -0.81 -13.22
CA VAL A 270 -31.13 -1.76 -14.33
C VAL A 270 -32.46 -2.49 -14.53
N SER A 271 -33.15 -2.90 -13.47
CA SER A 271 -34.45 -3.59 -13.57
C SER A 271 -35.53 -2.72 -14.19
N VAL A 272 -35.53 -1.41 -13.86
CA VAL A 272 -36.51 -0.47 -14.43
C VAL A 272 -36.20 -0.15 -15.88
N ARG A 273 -34.92 -0.18 -16.30
CA ARG A 273 -34.49 0.10 -17.68
C ARG A 273 -33.31 -0.80 -18.10
N PRO A 274 -33.55 -2.08 -18.42
CA PRO A 274 -32.49 -3.02 -18.79
C PRO A 274 -31.69 -2.55 -20.01
N ASP A 275 -32.37 -1.90 -20.95
CA ASP A 275 -31.77 -1.38 -22.18
C ASP A 275 -30.78 -0.23 -21.95
N MET A 276 -30.74 0.39 -20.75
CA MET A 276 -29.81 1.47 -20.42
C MET A 276 -28.51 0.98 -19.75
N GLU A 277 -28.36 -0.33 -19.49
CA GLU A 277 -27.22 -0.91 -18.78
C GLU A 277 -25.87 -0.59 -19.45
N ASN A 278 -25.83 -0.63 -20.78
CA ASN A 278 -24.61 -0.38 -21.56
C ASN A 278 -24.40 1.10 -21.95
N MET A 279 -25.47 1.91 -21.98
CA MET A 279 -25.36 3.31 -22.42
C MET A 279 -24.72 4.17 -21.33
N LEU A 280 -25.21 4.11 -20.09
CA LEU A 280 -24.68 4.93 -18.99
C LEU A 280 -23.22 4.62 -18.66
N GLU A 281 -22.79 3.36 -18.73
CA GLU A 281 -21.38 2.99 -18.50
C GLU A 281 -20.43 3.44 -19.61
N GLN A 282 -20.86 3.36 -20.88
CA GLN A 282 -20.09 3.91 -22.00
C GLN A 282 -19.91 5.43 -21.89
N PHE A 283 -20.90 6.15 -21.36
CA PHE A 283 -20.84 7.61 -21.21
C PHE A 283 -20.10 8.07 -19.95
N LEU A 284 -20.19 7.34 -18.82
CA LEU A 284 -19.68 7.83 -17.52
C LEU A 284 -18.27 7.35 -17.16
N TYR A 285 -17.83 6.17 -17.64
CA TYR A 285 -16.63 5.51 -17.07
C TYR A 285 -15.50 5.20 -18.06
N LYS A 286 -15.72 5.32 -19.38
CA LYS A 286 -14.61 5.22 -20.35
C LYS A 286 -13.88 6.55 -20.46
N LYS A 287 -12.55 6.53 -20.23
CA LYS A 287 -11.64 7.66 -20.49
C LYS A 287 -11.74 8.19 -21.93
N ASP A 288 -12.12 7.33 -22.87
CA ASP A 288 -12.34 7.65 -24.29
C ASP A 288 -13.84 7.56 -24.65
N SER A 289 -14.72 8.08 -23.79
CA SER A 289 -16.12 8.21 -24.18
C SER A 289 -16.25 9.23 -25.30
N PRO A 290 -16.95 8.92 -26.41
CA PRO A 290 -17.13 9.88 -27.50
C PRO A 290 -17.97 11.10 -27.08
N ILE A 291 -18.69 11.03 -25.96
CA ILE A 291 -19.62 12.05 -25.51
C ILE A 291 -19.41 12.31 -24.01
N ASP A 292 -19.34 13.58 -23.64
CA ASP A 292 -19.19 14.07 -22.28
C ASP A 292 -20.40 14.96 -21.91
N ILE A 293 -20.60 15.23 -20.62
CA ILE A 293 -21.69 16.05 -20.09
C ILE A 293 -21.10 17.04 -19.08
N GLU A 294 -21.20 18.35 -19.38
CA GLU A 294 -20.69 19.40 -18.50
C GLU A 294 -21.79 20.42 -18.13
N GLU A 295 -21.83 20.85 -16.86
CA GLU A 295 -22.66 21.96 -16.41
C GLU A 295 -21.88 23.28 -16.54
N ILE A 296 -22.28 24.13 -17.48
CA ILE A 296 -21.62 25.40 -17.79
C ILE A 296 -22.43 26.55 -17.22
N LYS A 297 -21.85 27.29 -16.26
CA LYS A 297 -22.45 28.53 -15.73
C LYS A 297 -22.35 29.64 -16.78
N VAL A 298 -23.46 30.28 -17.12
CA VAL A 298 -23.51 31.44 -18.02
C VAL A 298 -23.00 32.68 -17.26
N PRO A 299 -21.89 33.31 -17.68
CA PRO A 299 -21.36 34.51 -17.03
C PRO A 299 -22.31 35.71 -17.17
N GLU A 300 -22.23 36.65 -16.23
CA GLU A 300 -23.04 37.87 -16.25
C GLU A 300 -22.76 38.75 -17.48
N LEU A 301 -21.56 38.67 -18.07
CA LEU A 301 -21.21 39.45 -19.25
C LEU A 301 -21.40 38.67 -20.55
N SER A 302 -22.04 37.50 -20.51
CA SER A 302 -22.27 36.66 -21.68
C SER A 302 -23.29 37.28 -22.64
N TRP A 303 -23.01 37.20 -23.95
CA TRP A 303 -23.94 37.63 -24.99
C TRP A 303 -25.23 36.80 -25.06
N LEU A 304 -25.26 35.59 -24.48
CA LEU A 304 -26.44 34.71 -24.45
C LEU A 304 -27.51 35.16 -23.45
N ARG A 305 -27.19 36.10 -22.55
CA ARG A 305 -28.15 36.56 -21.54
C ARG A 305 -29.41 37.13 -22.19
N PHE A 306 -30.55 36.74 -21.64
CA PHE A 306 -31.88 37.16 -22.09
C PHE A 306 -32.20 36.80 -23.54
N LYS A 307 -31.37 35.96 -24.19
CA LYS A 307 -31.69 35.36 -25.48
C LYS A 307 -32.55 34.13 -25.27
N ARG A 308 -33.38 33.83 -26.26
CA ARG A 308 -34.06 32.54 -26.34
C ARG A 308 -33.05 31.51 -26.81
N LEU A 309 -33.11 30.29 -26.29
CA LEU A 309 -32.17 29.23 -26.64
C LEU A 309 -32.05 29.04 -28.17
N LYS A 310 -33.15 29.14 -28.92
CA LYS A 310 -33.15 29.05 -30.40
C LYS A 310 -32.31 30.13 -31.08
N GLU A 311 -32.24 31.33 -30.52
CA GLU A 311 -31.50 32.47 -31.08
C GLU A 311 -29.98 32.32 -30.91
N THR A 312 -29.57 31.35 -30.09
CA THR A 312 -28.16 31.13 -29.74
C THR A 312 -27.47 30.15 -30.67
N HIS A 313 -28.21 29.45 -31.54
CA HIS A 313 -27.71 28.48 -32.53
C HIS A 313 -26.55 27.59 -32.04
N LEU A 314 -26.54 27.26 -30.74
CA LEU A 314 -25.41 26.57 -30.10
C LEU A 314 -25.20 25.20 -30.74
N ARG A 315 -26.29 24.49 -31.00
CA ARG A 315 -26.27 23.18 -31.65
C ARG A 315 -25.72 23.24 -33.06
N ASP A 316 -26.14 24.23 -33.85
CA ASP A 316 -25.75 24.37 -35.25
C ASP A 316 -24.24 24.66 -35.39
N ILE A 317 -23.66 25.40 -34.44
CA ILE A 317 -22.26 25.86 -34.52
C ILE A 317 -21.30 24.89 -33.83
N THR A 318 -21.67 24.38 -32.66
CA THR A 318 -20.75 23.58 -31.82
C THR A 318 -21.00 22.08 -31.90
N ASN A 319 -22.12 21.67 -32.50
CA ASN A 319 -22.62 20.31 -32.47
C ASN A 319 -22.84 19.77 -31.03
N ALA A 320 -23.03 20.67 -30.06
CA ALA A 320 -23.39 20.34 -28.68
C ALA A 320 -24.88 20.61 -28.42
N ASP A 321 -25.54 19.75 -27.65
CA ASP A 321 -26.96 19.90 -27.34
C ASP A 321 -27.15 20.39 -25.90
N VAL A 322 -28.14 21.27 -25.69
CA VAL A 322 -28.48 21.78 -24.36
C VAL A 322 -29.64 20.94 -23.81
N VAL A 323 -29.32 19.98 -22.96
CA VAL A 323 -30.28 19.01 -22.42
C VAL A 323 -31.01 19.50 -21.16
N GLY A 324 -30.54 20.60 -20.55
CA GLY A 324 -31.19 21.18 -19.38
C GLY A 324 -30.71 22.58 -19.06
N ILE A 325 -31.57 23.36 -18.40
CA ILE A 325 -31.24 24.68 -17.85
C ILE A 325 -31.60 24.68 -16.37
N ARG A 326 -30.65 25.07 -15.53
CA ARG A 326 -30.86 25.34 -14.10
C ARG A 326 -30.84 26.84 -13.87
N ASP A 327 -31.91 27.37 -13.30
CA ASP A 327 -32.00 28.80 -12.98
C ASP A 327 -31.25 29.17 -11.68
N GLN A 328 -31.28 30.45 -11.30
CA GLN A 328 -30.66 30.96 -10.07
C GLN A 328 -31.30 30.40 -8.78
N ASN A 329 -32.53 29.89 -8.86
CA ASN A 329 -33.27 29.28 -7.76
C ASN A 329 -33.04 27.75 -7.70
N ASN A 330 -32.06 27.23 -8.46
CA ASN A 330 -31.79 25.80 -8.63
C ASN A 330 -32.94 24.98 -9.26
N LYS A 331 -33.94 25.62 -9.86
CA LYS A 331 -34.99 24.91 -10.60
C LYS A 331 -34.43 24.35 -11.90
N PHE A 332 -34.47 23.03 -12.05
CA PHE A 332 -34.02 22.34 -13.25
C PHE A 332 -35.16 22.20 -14.26
N THR A 333 -34.95 22.71 -15.46
CA THR A 333 -35.85 22.53 -16.60
C THR A 333 -35.21 21.52 -17.58
N PRO A 334 -35.72 20.28 -17.65
CA PRO A 334 -35.22 19.29 -18.61
C PRO A 334 -35.70 19.64 -20.02
N MET A 335 -34.86 19.36 -21.03
CA MET A 335 -35.17 19.55 -22.46
C MET A 335 -35.84 20.91 -22.75
N PRO A 336 -35.13 22.03 -22.49
CA PRO A 336 -35.66 23.37 -22.69
C PRO A 336 -36.13 23.56 -24.14
N LYS A 337 -37.34 24.08 -24.33
CA LYS A 337 -37.81 24.46 -25.66
C LYS A 337 -36.95 25.61 -26.21
N GLY A 338 -36.89 25.75 -27.53
CA GLY A 338 -36.16 26.84 -28.18
C GLY A 338 -36.56 28.25 -27.71
N ASP A 339 -37.79 28.43 -27.24
CA ASP A 339 -38.28 29.71 -26.71
C ASP A 339 -37.88 30.02 -25.26
N THR A 340 -37.21 29.09 -24.58
CA THR A 340 -36.76 29.24 -23.20
C THR A 340 -35.72 30.36 -23.10
N LEU A 341 -35.97 31.30 -22.18
CA LEU A 341 -35.06 32.42 -21.92
C LEU A 341 -33.89 32.00 -21.04
N ILE A 342 -32.68 32.39 -21.44
CA ILE A 342 -31.47 32.17 -20.65
C ILE A 342 -31.37 33.29 -19.61
N GLY A 343 -31.66 32.96 -18.36
CA GLY A 343 -31.63 33.88 -17.22
C GLY A 343 -30.21 34.25 -16.76
N THR A 344 -30.11 35.25 -15.88
CA THR A 344 -28.80 35.62 -15.30
C THR A 344 -28.35 34.53 -14.31
N GLY A 345 -27.09 34.13 -14.38
CA GLY A 345 -26.53 33.10 -13.49
C GLY A 345 -27.06 31.68 -13.75
N SER A 346 -27.83 31.46 -14.83
CA SER A 346 -28.29 30.12 -15.20
C SER A 346 -27.11 29.21 -15.52
N LYS A 347 -27.29 27.92 -15.26
CA LYS A 347 -26.34 26.88 -15.68
C LYS A 347 -26.97 26.05 -16.79
N LEU A 348 -26.25 25.90 -17.89
CA LEU A 348 -26.65 25.07 -19.02
C LEU A 348 -25.99 23.71 -18.86
N LEU A 349 -26.80 22.64 -18.88
CA LEU A 349 -26.32 21.28 -18.96
C LEU A 349 -26.14 20.93 -20.43
N VAL A 350 -24.90 20.75 -20.86
CA VAL A 350 -24.52 20.57 -22.26
C VAL A 350 -23.97 19.15 -22.45
N ILE A 351 -24.41 18.48 -23.51
CA ILE A 351 -23.93 17.16 -23.95
C ILE A 351 -23.29 17.26 -25.33
N GLY A 352 -22.16 16.58 -25.52
CA GLY A 352 -21.46 16.56 -26.81
C GLY A 352 -20.06 15.98 -26.68
N THR A 353 -19.27 16.03 -27.75
CA THR A 353 -17.85 15.65 -27.67
C THR A 353 -17.07 16.63 -26.78
N ALA A 354 -15.93 16.21 -26.23
CA ALA A 354 -15.07 17.10 -25.43
C ALA A 354 -14.67 18.38 -26.20
N GLU A 355 -14.50 18.29 -27.52
CA GLU A 355 -14.21 19.43 -28.39
C GLU A 355 -15.43 20.36 -28.54
N SER A 356 -16.62 19.79 -28.79
CA SER A 356 -17.90 20.51 -28.87
C SER A 356 -18.23 21.26 -27.57
N ILE A 357 -17.99 20.65 -26.41
CA ILE A 357 -18.22 21.28 -25.10
C ILE A 357 -17.22 22.43 -24.88
N ARG A 358 -15.94 22.26 -25.21
CA ARG A 358 -14.95 23.35 -25.13
C ARG A 358 -15.33 24.53 -26.03
N ALA A 359 -15.78 24.26 -27.26
CA ALA A 359 -16.25 25.29 -28.18
C ALA A 359 -17.49 26.02 -27.59
N THR A 360 -18.46 25.26 -27.08
CA THR A 360 -19.66 25.80 -26.41
C THR A 360 -19.30 26.67 -25.22
N LYS A 361 -18.36 26.23 -24.39
CA LYS A 361 -17.86 27.01 -23.25
C LYS A 361 -17.21 28.32 -23.72
N LYS A 362 -16.37 28.27 -24.76
CA LYS A 362 -15.76 29.49 -25.33
C LYS A 362 -16.81 30.47 -25.84
N LEU A 363 -17.86 29.99 -26.50
CA LEU A 363 -18.99 30.82 -26.95
C LEU A 363 -19.78 31.42 -25.78
N ILE A 364 -20.10 30.61 -24.76
CA ILE A 364 -20.84 31.06 -23.58
C ILE A 364 -20.08 32.12 -22.81
N PHE A 365 -18.76 32.02 -22.74
CA PHE A 365 -17.92 32.97 -22.01
C PHE A 365 -17.58 34.24 -22.82
N SER A 366 -17.91 34.30 -24.11
CA SER A 366 -17.72 35.50 -24.92
C SER A 366 -18.67 36.63 -24.49
N LYS A 367 -18.18 37.87 -24.54
CA LYS A 367 -18.99 39.08 -24.28
C LYS A 367 -19.76 39.57 -25.51
N HIS A 368 -19.23 39.28 -26.70
CA HIS A 368 -19.81 39.74 -27.96
C HIS A 368 -20.34 38.53 -28.73
N LYS A 369 -21.46 38.73 -29.45
CA LYS A 369 -21.97 37.74 -30.40
C LYS A 369 -20.87 37.49 -31.45
N PRO A 370 -20.35 36.26 -31.57
CA PRO A 370 -19.30 35.96 -32.55
C PRO A 370 -19.75 36.26 -33.98
N GLU A 371 -18.83 36.62 -34.87
CA GLU A 371 -19.17 36.99 -36.26
C GLU A 371 -19.73 35.83 -37.08
N GLU A 372 -19.45 34.58 -36.67
CA GLU A 372 -20.02 33.34 -37.21
C GLU A 372 -21.56 33.32 -37.16
N PHE A 373 -22.17 34.16 -36.32
CA PHE A 373 -23.62 34.35 -36.22
C PHE A 373 -24.23 35.37 -37.19
N LYS A 374 -23.46 35.96 -38.11
CA LYS A 374 -23.98 36.88 -39.14
C LYS A 374 -24.57 36.14 -40.35
N TYR A 375 -24.29 34.84 -40.50
CA TYR A 375 -24.61 34.06 -41.70
C TYR A 375 -25.52 32.84 -41.45
N VAL A 376 -26.06 32.71 -40.23
CA VAL A 376 -26.95 31.60 -39.81
C VAL A 376 -28.33 32.17 -39.48
#